data_AF-A0A1B1PN57-F1
#
_entry.id   AF-A0A1B1PN57-F1
#
_cell.length_a   1.000
_cell.length_b   1.000
_cell.length_c   1.000
_cell.angle_alpha   90.00
_cell.angle_beta   90.00
_cell.angle_gamma   90.00
#
_symmetry.space_group_name_H-M   'P 1'
#
loop_
_entity.id
_entity.type
_entity.pdbx_description
1 polymer ?
#
loop_
_entity_poly.entity_id
_entity_poly.type
_entity_poly.pdbx_seq_one_letter_code
_entity_poly.pdbx_strand_id
1 'polypeptide(L)'
;MSATPFDSTHLHRLFPAGDLAKLFSDSAEIRALMIVAGTLAKVQGEAGLIPETAAKSIHRAALELQIDPAGLAQATAACGNVVPPLLEAFASLMQAPDYAQYLGQGARPEDLQDCALALRLRQVLAQFATSLDGLDGTQDLREELPALRDALLCVSLGGENAEILRPALAEALNLGAQGWGADRRPLRDLADWGARLVQTLTAGTPDDAPLAALAVQVGALSTALGQQSPENARPAPVQRHLESLTLPQLLLACGAAMRRAHAFAETAGKTPPVGE
;
A
#
# COMPACT_ATOMS: atom_id res chain seq x y z
N MET A 1 -5.48 -10.65 -22.06
CA MET A 1 -5.35 -11.50 -20.84
C MET A 1 -5.15 -10.57 -19.66
N SER A 2 -5.74 -10.87 -18.49
CA SER A 2 -5.47 -10.10 -17.27
C SER A 2 -4.04 -10.35 -16.80
N ALA A 3 -3.43 -9.36 -16.14
CA ALA A 3 -2.08 -9.50 -15.59
C ALA A 3 -2.04 -10.43 -14.36
N THR A 4 -3.16 -10.54 -13.65
CA THR A 4 -3.33 -11.40 -12.46
C THR A 4 -4.72 -12.07 -12.44
N PRO A 5 -4.88 -13.25 -11.78
CA PRO A 5 -6.20 -13.86 -11.58
C PRO A 5 -7.20 -12.99 -10.82
N PHE A 6 -6.72 -12.07 -9.97
CA PHE A 6 -7.58 -11.16 -9.20
C PHE A 6 -8.40 -10.22 -10.09
N ASP A 7 -7.91 -9.89 -11.28
CA ASP A 7 -8.57 -9.01 -12.27
C ASP A 7 -9.18 -9.79 -13.46
N SER A 8 -9.12 -11.13 -13.42
CA SER A 8 -9.64 -11.98 -14.49
C SER A 8 -11.15 -12.05 -14.47
N THR A 9 -11.80 -11.89 -15.62
CA THR A 9 -13.27 -11.96 -15.76
C THR A 9 -13.88 -13.28 -15.32
N HIS A 10 -13.13 -14.39 -15.35
CA HIS A 10 -13.63 -15.72 -14.97
C HIS A 10 -12.97 -16.26 -13.69
N LEU A 11 -11.77 -15.80 -13.31
CA LEU A 11 -11.06 -16.29 -12.11
C LEU A 11 -11.26 -15.39 -10.87
N HIS A 12 -11.73 -14.15 -11.02
CA HIS A 12 -11.83 -13.22 -9.87
C HIS A 12 -12.77 -13.72 -8.76
N ARG A 13 -13.73 -14.61 -9.08
CA ARG A 13 -14.60 -15.24 -8.07
C ARG A 13 -13.97 -16.46 -7.41
N LEU A 14 -13.03 -17.12 -8.09
CA LEU A 14 -12.25 -18.21 -7.52
C LEU A 14 -11.23 -17.68 -6.50
N PHE A 15 -10.65 -16.51 -6.79
CA PHE A 15 -9.69 -15.80 -5.93
C PHE A 15 -10.23 -14.42 -5.54
N PRO A 16 -11.18 -14.35 -4.59
CA PRO A 16 -11.94 -13.13 -4.31
C PRO A 16 -11.13 -12.12 -3.49
N ALA A 17 -10.29 -11.31 -4.14
CA ALA A 17 -9.56 -10.23 -3.47
C ALA A 17 -10.50 -9.17 -2.85
N GLY A 18 -11.71 -9.01 -3.40
CA GLY A 18 -12.76 -8.08 -2.95
C GLY A 18 -12.31 -6.63 -2.87
N ASP A 19 -12.72 -5.89 -1.85
CA ASP A 19 -12.47 -4.44 -1.75
C ASP A 19 -10.98 -4.05 -1.64
N LEU A 20 -10.10 -4.99 -1.27
CA LEU A 20 -8.65 -4.76 -1.27
C LEU A 20 -8.12 -4.45 -2.67
N ALA A 21 -8.71 -5.02 -3.73
CA ALA A 21 -8.31 -4.76 -5.11
C ALA A 21 -8.38 -3.27 -5.45
N LYS A 22 -9.35 -2.54 -4.89
CA LYS A 22 -9.50 -1.09 -5.10
C LYS A 22 -8.31 -0.30 -4.57
N LEU A 23 -7.67 -0.76 -3.49
CA LEU A 23 -6.53 -0.09 -2.85
C LEU A 23 -5.24 -0.20 -3.67
N PHE A 24 -5.15 -1.17 -4.58
CA PHE A 24 -4.00 -1.39 -5.46
C PHE A 24 -4.30 -1.04 -6.92
N SER A 25 -5.39 -0.31 -7.18
CA SER A 25 -5.65 0.27 -8.49
C SER A 25 -4.73 1.47 -8.75
N ASP A 26 -4.45 1.75 -10.03
CA ASP A 26 -3.67 2.92 -10.43
C ASP A 26 -4.28 4.22 -9.90
N SER A 27 -5.61 4.33 -9.95
CA SER A 27 -6.34 5.49 -9.42
C SER A 27 -6.13 5.67 -7.91
N ALA A 28 -6.03 4.59 -7.13
CA ALA A 28 -5.76 4.68 -5.70
C ALA A 28 -4.32 5.13 -5.42
N GLU A 29 -3.35 4.69 -6.22
CA GLU A 29 -1.97 5.16 -6.12
C GLU A 29 -1.84 6.65 -6.45
N ILE A 30 -2.37 7.07 -7.61
CA ILE A 30 -2.36 8.47 -8.06
C ILE A 30 -3.06 9.36 -7.04
N ARG A 31 -4.23 8.96 -6.52
CA ARG A 31 -4.94 9.70 -5.48
C ARG A 31 -4.11 9.84 -4.20
N ALA A 32 -3.48 8.76 -3.73
CA ALA A 32 -2.65 8.79 -2.54
C ALA A 32 -1.43 9.71 -2.71
N LEU A 33 -0.77 9.67 -3.87
CA LEU A 33 0.34 10.56 -4.19
C LEU A 33 -0.09 12.04 -4.21
N MET A 34 -1.24 12.34 -4.81
CA MET A 34 -1.80 13.71 -4.80
C MET A 34 -2.09 14.20 -3.38
N ILE A 35 -2.71 13.36 -2.53
CA ILE A 35 -2.97 13.69 -1.12
C ILE A 35 -1.66 14.00 -0.38
N VAL A 36 -0.63 13.18 -0.56
CA VAL A 36 0.68 13.40 0.07
C VAL A 36 1.30 14.71 -0.42
N ALA A 37 1.36 14.95 -1.74
CA ALA A 37 1.95 16.16 -2.31
C ALA A 37 1.20 17.43 -1.87
N GLY A 38 -0.13 17.39 -1.87
CA GLY A 38 -0.97 18.48 -1.38
C GLY A 38 -0.81 18.75 0.11
N THR A 39 -0.67 17.70 0.93
CA THR A 39 -0.47 17.84 2.37
C THR A 39 0.95 18.34 2.69
N LEU A 40 1.96 17.91 1.93
CA LEU A 40 3.31 18.43 2.01
C LEU A 40 3.32 19.95 1.77
N ALA A 41 2.69 20.42 0.69
CA ALA A 41 2.60 21.85 0.40
C ALA A 41 1.90 22.63 1.53
N LYS A 42 0.82 22.06 2.09
CA LYS A 42 0.13 22.64 3.26
C LYS A 42 1.10 22.86 4.44
N VAL A 43 1.79 21.80 4.88
CA VAL A 43 2.70 21.90 6.05
C VAL A 43 3.92 22.76 5.76
N GLN A 44 4.35 22.85 4.51
CA GLN A 44 5.41 23.78 4.08
C GLN A 44 4.96 25.24 4.17
N GLY A 45 3.72 25.54 3.81
CA GLY A 45 3.13 26.87 3.98
C GLY A 45 2.99 27.26 5.45
N GLU A 46 2.55 26.32 6.30
CA GLU A 46 2.44 26.51 7.75
C GLU A 46 3.81 26.76 8.41
N ALA A 47 4.87 26.12 7.90
CA ALA A 47 6.25 26.35 8.33
C ALA A 47 6.92 27.57 7.67
N GLY A 48 6.22 28.32 6.80
CA GLY A 48 6.74 29.50 6.12
C GLY A 48 7.81 29.22 5.05
N LEU A 49 7.94 27.96 4.59
CA LEU A 49 8.92 27.55 3.57
C LEU A 49 8.48 27.89 2.15
N ILE A 50 7.17 27.94 1.90
CA ILE A 50 6.56 28.38 0.65
C ILE A 50 5.46 29.41 0.94
N PRO A 51 5.07 30.27 -0.02
CA PRO A 51 3.98 31.23 0.19
C PRO A 51 2.68 30.53 0.62
N GLU A 52 2.04 31.03 1.67
CA GLU A 52 0.83 30.43 2.24
C GLU A 52 -0.31 30.34 1.20
N THR A 53 -0.42 31.31 0.29
CA THR A 53 -1.39 31.30 -0.80
C THR A 53 -1.15 30.16 -1.80
N ALA A 54 0.12 29.89 -2.13
CA ALA A 54 0.50 28.76 -2.97
C ALA A 54 0.21 27.42 -2.28
N ALA A 55 0.59 27.29 -1.01
CA ALA A 55 0.30 26.11 -0.18
C ALA A 55 -1.19 25.76 -0.16
N LYS A 56 -2.05 26.75 0.13
CA LYS A 56 -3.51 26.59 0.12
C LYS A 56 -4.04 26.20 -1.25
N SER A 57 -3.53 26.81 -2.33
CA SER A 57 -3.94 26.49 -3.69
C SER A 57 -3.56 25.07 -4.10
N ILE A 58 -2.34 24.63 -3.82
CA ILE A 58 -1.86 23.28 -4.10
C ILE A 58 -2.68 22.26 -3.29
N HIS A 59 -2.88 22.51 -1.99
CA HIS A 59 -3.62 21.60 -1.13
C HIS A 59 -5.07 21.41 -1.60
N ARG A 60 -5.76 22.50 -1.95
CA ARG A 60 -7.11 22.43 -2.53
C ARG A 60 -7.11 21.65 -3.85
N ALA A 61 -6.18 21.96 -4.74
CA ALA A 61 -6.08 21.29 -6.03
C ALA A 61 -5.83 19.77 -5.90
N ALA A 62 -5.06 19.34 -4.90
CA ALA A 62 -4.84 17.92 -4.61
C ALA A 62 -6.11 17.15 -4.25
N LEU A 63 -7.12 17.85 -3.70
CA LEU A 63 -8.40 17.25 -3.32
C LEU A 63 -9.39 17.24 -4.51
N GLU A 64 -9.37 18.29 -5.34
CA GLU A 64 -10.37 18.52 -6.40
C GLU A 64 -9.97 17.90 -7.74
N LEU A 65 -8.69 17.97 -8.12
CA LEU A 65 -8.23 17.52 -9.43
C LEU A 65 -8.25 16.00 -9.56
N GLN A 66 -8.35 15.54 -10.81
CA GLN A 66 -8.30 14.15 -11.20
C GLN A 66 -7.21 14.00 -12.25
N ILE A 67 -6.30 13.05 -12.04
CA ILE A 67 -5.26 12.69 -13.01
C ILE A 67 -5.58 11.29 -13.51
N ASP A 68 -5.70 11.13 -14.83
CA ASP A 68 -5.83 9.84 -15.47
C ASP A 68 -4.47 9.11 -15.45
N PRO A 69 -4.37 7.94 -14.78
CA PRO A 69 -3.12 7.17 -14.75
C PRO A 69 -2.64 6.77 -16.15
N ALA A 70 -3.55 6.52 -17.10
CA ALA A 70 -3.17 6.11 -18.46
C ALA A 70 -2.37 7.21 -19.17
N GLY A 71 -2.69 8.49 -18.90
CA GLY A 71 -1.94 9.64 -19.41
C GLY A 71 -0.51 9.74 -18.91
N LEU A 72 -0.17 9.08 -17.79
CA LEU A 72 1.17 9.11 -17.20
C LEU A 72 2.09 7.99 -17.71
N ALA A 73 1.57 7.00 -18.44
CA ALA A 73 2.27 5.75 -18.73
C ALA A 73 3.61 5.96 -19.46
N GLN A 74 3.60 6.75 -20.55
CA GLN A 74 4.79 6.99 -21.37
C GLN A 74 5.89 7.71 -20.57
N ALA A 75 5.52 8.73 -19.81
CA ALA A 75 6.46 9.51 -19.01
C ALA A 75 6.98 8.69 -17.81
N THR A 76 6.13 7.88 -17.19
CA THR A 76 6.53 6.94 -16.12
C THR A 76 7.56 5.94 -16.62
N ALA A 77 7.36 5.38 -17.82
CA ALA A 77 8.33 4.46 -18.42
C ALA A 77 9.68 5.14 -18.70
N ALA A 78 9.67 6.39 -19.16
CA ALA A 78 10.89 7.16 -19.42
C ALA A 78 11.64 7.54 -18.13
N CYS A 79 10.92 7.92 -17.08
CA CYS A 79 11.49 8.34 -15.79
C CYS A 79 11.89 7.16 -14.89
N GLY A 80 11.30 5.98 -15.09
CA GLY A 80 11.43 4.85 -14.16
C GLY A 80 10.73 5.09 -12.81
N ASN A 81 9.96 6.17 -12.67
CA ASN A 81 9.23 6.54 -11.46
C ASN A 81 7.97 7.32 -11.85
N VAL A 82 6.85 7.06 -11.19
CA VAL A 82 5.55 7.69 -11.47
C VAL A 82 5.45 9.12 -10.91
N VAL A 83 6.23 9.45 -9.87
CA VAL A 83 6.08 10.73 -9.16
C VAL A 83 6.48 11.94 -10.01
N PRO A 84 7.63 11.98 -10.69
CA PRO A 84 7.96 13.16 -11.50
C PRO A 84 6.91 13.44 -12.60
N PRO A 85 6.48 12.45 -13.41
CA PRO A 85 5.38 12.63 -14.37
C PRO A 85 4.06 13.10 -13.72
N LEU A 86 3.72 12.54 -12.55
CA LEU A 86 2.53 12.93 -11.81
C LEU A 86 2.61 14.40 -11.37
N LEU A 87 3.73 14.85 -10.79
CA LEU A 87 3.89 16.24 -10.35
C LEU A 87 3.84 17.21 -11.52
N GLU A 88 4.40 16.86 -12.67
CA GLU A 88 4.31 17.65 -13.90
C GLU A 88 2.86 17.76 -14.40
N ALA A 89 2.15 16.64 -14.50
CA ALA A 89 0.74 16.61 -14.90
C ALA A 89 -0.14 17.40 -13.92
N PHE A 90 0.11 17.26 -12.61
CA PHE A 90 -0.60 17.98 -11.56
C PHE A 90 -0.34 19.50 -11.68
N ALA A 91 0.92 19.92 -11.79
CA ALA A 91 1.28 21.33 -11.99
C ALA A 91 0.59 21.94 -13.22
N SER A 92 0.53 21.19 -14.32
CA SER A 92 -0.18 21.60 -15.54
C SER A 92 -1.68 21.77 -15.31
N LEU A 93 -2.34 20.79 -14.68
CA LEU A 93 -3.78 20.84 -14.42
C LEU A 93 -4.20 21.95 -13.46
N MET A 94 -3.30 22.40 -12.58
CA MET A 94 -3.58 23.52 -11.68
C MET A 94 -3.86 24.84 -12.41
N GLN A 95 -3.35 25.02 -13.64
CA GLN A 95 -3.48 26.26 -14.42
C GLN A 95 -3.10 27.53 -13.63
N ALA A 96 -2.15 27.39 -12.71
CA ALA A 96 -1.68 28.42 -11.80
C ALA A 96 -0.15 28.32 -11.63
N PRO A 97 0.64 28.67 -12.67
CA PRO A 97 2.08 28.42 -12.70
C PRO A 97 2.83 29.05 -11.51
N ASP A 98 2.42 30.25 -11.09
CA ASP A 98 3.00 30.95 -9.94
C ASP A 98 2.86 30.17 -8.62
N TYR A 99 1.85 29.30 -8.51
CA TYR A 99 1.66 28.43 -7.34
C TYR A 99 2.21 27.03 -7.58
N ALA A 100 2.05 26.50 -8.80
CA ALA A 100 2.44 25.14 -9.14
C ALA A 100 3.96 24.90 -9.06
N GLN A 101 4.78 25.94 -9.19
CA GLN A 101 6.23 25.84 -9.04
C GLN A 101 6.70 25.33 -7.66
N TYR A 102 5.88 25.45 -6.62
CA TYR A 102 6.19 24.96 -5.27
C TYR A 102 5.79 23.49 -5.04
N LEU A 103 5.10 22.87 -6.00
CA LEU A 103 4.58 21.51 -5.86
C LEU A 103 5.73 20.49 -5.75
N GLY A 104 5.71 19.70 -4.66
CA GLY A 104 6.71 18.65 -4.42
C GLY A 104 8.11 19.15 -4.04
N GLN A 105 8.29 20.45 -3.82
CA GLN A 105 9.58 21.02 -3.48
C GLN A 105 10.16 20.37 -2.21
N GLY A 106 11.44 20.01 -2.23
CA GLY A 106 12.15 19.49 -1.06
C GLY A 106 11.84 18.03 -0.69
N ALA A 107 11.04 17.31 -1.46
CA ALA A 107 10.79 15.89 -1.26
C ALA A 107 11.29 15.05 -2.44
N ARG A 108 11.82 13.86 -2.14
CA ARG A 108 12.26 12.93 -3.18
C ARG A 108 11.08 12.11 -3.71
N PRO A 109 11.10 11.66 -4.97
CA PRO A 109 10.07 10.78 -5.52
C PRO A 109 9.74 9.58 -4.61
N GLU A 110 10.76 8.96 -4.05
CA GLU A 110 10.64 7.78 -3.20
C GLU A 110 9.95 8.06 -1.86
N ASP A 111 10.13 9.27 -1.33
CA ASP A 111 9.52 9.72 -0.08
C ASP A 111 8.00 9.86 -0.25
N LEU A 112 7.56 10.43 -1.38
CA LEU A 112 6.15 10.53 -1.74
C LEU A 112 5.52 9.16 -1.97
N GLN A 113 6.22 8.25 -2.66
CA GLN A 113 5.75 6.89 -2.89
C GLN A 113 5.58 6.11 -1.59
N ASP A 114 6.54 6.19 -0.67
CA ASP A 114 6.45 5.49 0.63
C ASP A 114 5.28 6.03 1.46
N CYS A 115 5.08 7.35 1.52
CA CYS A 115 3.92 7.94 2.20
C CYS A 115 2.59 7.50 1.54
N ALA A 116 2.52 7.50 0.20
CA ALA A 116 1.33 7.08 -0.52
C ALA A 116 1.03 5.58 -0.32
N LEU A 117 2.07 4.75 -0.25
CA LEU A 117 1.94 3.35 0.14
C LEU A 117 1.44 3.22 1.57
N ALA A 118 1.99 3.96 2.54
CA ALA A 118 1.54 3.94 3.94
C ALA A 118 0.05 4.30 4.06
N LEU A 119 -0.44 5.31 3.33
CA LEU A 119 -1.86 5.68 3.30
C LEU A 119 -2.76 4.53 2.79
N ARG A 120 -2.31 3.78 1.79
CA ARG A 120 -3.02 2.60 1.26
C ARG A 120 -2.95 1.43 2.24
N LEU A 121 -1.78 1.17 2.80
CA LEU A 121 -1.56 0.10 3.79
C LEU A 121 -2.39 0.31 5.06
N ARG A 122 -2.66 1.56 5.47
CA ARG A 122 -3.57 1.84 6.58
C ARG A 122 -4.96 1.23 6.36
N GLN A 123 -5.48 1.32 5.14
CA GLN A 123 -6.77 0.74 4.78
C GLN A 123 -6.69 -0.79 4.64
N VAL A 124 -5.58 -1.31 4.11
CA VAL A 124 -5.34 -2.76 4.04
C VAL A 124 -5.35 -3.37 5.44
N LEU A 125 -4.57 -2.82 6.37
CA LEU A 125 -4.46 -3.33 7.74
C LEU A 125 -5.78 -3.24 8.50
N ALA A 126 -6.56 -2.17 8.27
CA ALA A 126 -7.91 -2.08 8.83
C ALA A 126 -8.84 -3.18 8.29
N GLN A 127 -8.82 -3.43 6.97
CA GLN A 127 -9.60 -4.51 6.38
C GLN A 127 -9.13 -5.89 6.86
N PHE A 128 -7.82 -6.08 7.06
CA PHE A 128 -7.26 -7.31 7.62
C PHE A 128 -7.72 -7.52 9.05
N ALA A 129 -7.64 -6.50 9.92
CA ALA A 129 -8.12 -6.58 11.29
C ALA A 129 -9.58 -7.06 11.35
N THR A 130 -10.47 -6.42 10.58
CA THR A 130 -11.89 -6.84 10.49
C THR A 130 -12.07 -8.23 9.89
N SER A 131 -11.27 -8.60 8.88
CA SER A 131 -11.39 -9.91 8.22
C SER A 131 -10.87 -11.05 9.08
N LEU A 132 -9.97 -10.80 10.04
CA LEU A 132 -9.52 -11.82 10.98
C LEU A 132 -10.57 -12.11 12.06
N ASP A 133 -11.52 -11.20 12.30
CA ASP A 133 -12.60 -11.44 13.24
C ASP A 133 -13.45 -12.65 12.77
N GLY A 134 -13.58 -13.65 13.63
CA GLY A 134 -14.32 -14.88 13.33
C GLY A 134 -13.52 -15.97 12.61
N LEU A 135 -12.22 -15.79 12.33
CA LEU A 135 -11.35 -16.85 11.81
C LEU A 135 -10.55 -17.52 12.93
N ASP A 136 -10.84 -18.80 13.18
CA ASP A 136 -10.16 -19.59 14.20
C ASP A 136 -8.67 -19.80 13.89
N GLY A 137 -7.85 -19.87 14.94
CA GLY A 137 -6.40 -20.08 14.83
C GLY A 137 -5.59 -18.84 14.45
N THR A 138 -6.22 -17.68 14.26
CA THR A 138 -5.56 -16.43 13.86
C THR A 138 -5.32 -15.43 15.00
N GLN A 139 -5.51 -15.84 16.26
CA GLN A 139 -5.43 -14.96 17.44
C GLN A 139 -4.06 -14.27 17.55
N ASP A 140 -2.97 -15.03 17.51
CA ASP A 140 -1.61 -14.48 17.59
C ASP A 140 -1.33 -13.46 16.47
N LEU A 141 -1.78 -13.76 15.24
CA LEU A 141 -1.62 -12.86 14.09
C LEU A 141 -2.39 -11.55 14.28
N ARG A 142 -3.54 -11.59 14.95
CA ARG A 142 -4.33 -10.39 15.29
C ARG A 142 -3.62 -9.54 16.35
N GLU A 143 -2.97 -10.17 17.33
CA GLU A 143 -2.18 -9.48 18.35
C GLU A 143 -0.92 -8.81 17.78
N GLU A 144 -0.39 -9.32 16.66
CA GLU A 144 0.75 -8.72 15.95
C GLU A 144 0.38 -7.49 15.08
N LEU A 145 -0.89 -7.31 14.70
CA LEU A 145 -1.33 -6.22 13.82
C LEU A 145 -1.02 -4.80 14.32
N PRO A 146 -1.21 -4.45 15.62
CA PRO A 146 -0.85 -3.14 16.13
C PRO A 146 0.64 -2.81 15.91
N ALA A 147 1.54 -3.76 16.15
CA ALA A 147 2.98 -3.55 15.96
C ALA A 147 3.33 -3.37 14.47
N LEU A 148 2.72 -4.17 13.58
CA LEU A 148 2.88 -3.99 12.13
C LEU A 148 2.39 -2.61 11.69
N ARG A 149 1.24 -2.18 12.19
CA ARG A 149 0.66 -0.87 11.88
C ARG A 149 1.61 0.25 12.30
N ASP A 150 2.14 0.21 13.51
CA ASP A 150 3.03 1.24 14.02
C ASP A 150 4.36 1.30 13.22
N ALA A 151 4.85 0.16 12.72
CA ALA A 151 6.05 0.10 11.88
C ALA A 151 5.82 0.51 10.41
N LEU A 152 4.63 0.25 9.85
CA LEU A 152 4.31 0.50 8.44
C LEU A 152 3.74 1.89 8.19
N LEU A 153 2.97 2.43 9.13
CA LEU A 153 2.24 3.68 8.91
C LEU A 153 3.13 4.86 9.27
N CYS A 154 4.07 5.20 8.39
CA CYS A 154 5.02 6.28 8.63
C CYS A 154 5.11 7.30 7.48
N VAL A 155 5.59 8.50 7.82
CA VAL A 155 6.04 9.49 6.84
C VAL A 155 7.51 9.26 6.51
N SER A 156 7.78 8.96 5.24
CA SER A 156 9.12 9.08 4.67
C SER A 156 9.31 10.51 4.16
N LEU A 157 10.30 11.22 4.69
CA LEU A 157 10.70 12.53 4.21
C LEU A 157 12.17 12.77 4.55
N GLY A 158 13.01 12.88 3.52
CA GLY A 158 14.41 13.31 3.63
C GLY A 158 14.59 14.79 3.25
N GLY A 159 15.85 15.23 3.19
CA GLY A 159 16.20 16.60 2.79
C GLY A 159 16.38 17.59 3.94
N GLU A 160 16.75 18.82 3.59
CA GLU A 160 17.17 19.87 4.52
C GLU A 160 16.11 20.23 5.57
N ASN A 161 14.83 20.31 5.17
CA ASN A 161 13.72 20.71 6.05
C ASN A 161 12.99 19.53 6.70
N ALA A 162 13.51 18.31 6.58
CA ALA A 162 12.79 17.12 7.01
C ALA A 162 12.52 17.06 8.51
N GLU A 163 13.44 17.56 9.35
CA GLU A 163 13.25 17.57 10.81
C GLU A 163 12.06 18.44 11.22
N ILE A 164 11.84 19.54 10.49
CA ILE A 164 10.73 20.48 10.73
C ILE A 164 9.43 19.92 10.17
N LEU A 165 9.46 19.40 8.94
CA LEU A 165 8.26 19.02 8.20
C LEU A 165 7.70 17.65 8.58
N ARG A 166 8.55 16.70 8.98
CA ARG A 166 8.13 15.30 9.20
C ARG A 166 7.10 15.14 10.32
N PRO A 167 7.23 15.79 11.51
CA PRO A 167 6.20 15.73 12.54
C PRO A 167 4.87 16.33 12.09
N ALA A 168 4.89 17.50 11.44
CA ALA A 168 3.68 18.16 10.94
C ALA A 168 2.99 17.34 9.84
N LEU A 169 3.76 16.77 8.92
CA LEU A 169 3.23 15.90 7.87
C LEU A 169 2.65 14.60 8.44
N ALA A 170 3.30 14.03 9.45
CA ALA A 170 2.85 12.83 10.15
C ALA A 170 1.50 13.07 10.86
N GLU A 171 1.38 14.19 11.57
CA GLU A 171 0.12 14.61 12.19
C GLU A 171 -0.97 14.83 11.13
N ALA A 172 -0.67 15.60 10.08
CA ALA A 172 -1.64 15.93 9.04
C ALA A 172 -2.13 14.72 8.24
N LEU A 173 -1.27 13.71 8.04
CA LEU A 173 -1.63 12.46 7.35
C LEU A 173 -2.14 11.37 8.30
N ASN A 174 -2.11 11.57 9.62
CA ASN A 174 -2.34 10.55 10.64
C ASN A 174 -1.47 9.29 10.41
N LEU A 175 -0.15 9.53 10.41
CA LEU A 175 0.92 8.55 10.28
C LEU A 175 1.97 8.81 11.38
N GLY A 176 2.90 7.88 11.58
CA GLY A 176 4.06 8.03 12.45
C GLY A 176 5.15 8.90 11.82
N ALA A 177 5.85 9.67 12.66
CA ALA A 177 6.91 10.58 12.20
C ALA A 177 8.24 9.86 11.91
N GLN A 178 8.38 8.56 12.14
CA GLN A 178 9.62 7.83 11.87
C GLN A 178 9.51 7.06 10.55
N GLY A 179 10.09 7.61 9.49
CA GLY A 179 10.12 6.97 8.17
C GLY A 179 10.99 5.72 8.11
N TRP A 180 10.73 4.87 7.11
CA TRP A 180 11.49 3.63 6.85
C TRP A 180 12.97 3.88 6.51
N GLY A 181 13.30 5.02 5.91
CA GLY A 181 14.65 5.29 5.42
C GLY A 181 15.12 4.21 4.43
N ALA A 182 16.30 3.64 4.67
CA ALA A 182 16.79 2.49 3.91
C ALA A 182 16.30 1.14 4.47
N ASP A 183 15.72 1.12 5.68
CA ASP A 183 15.24 -0.11 6.29
C ASP A 183 13.88 -0.52 5.72
N ARG A 184 13.89 -1.52 4.84
CA ARG A 184 12.67 -2.13 4.28
C ARG A 184 12.11 -3.25 5.15
N ARG A 185 12.59 -3.43 6.39
CA ARG A 185 12.13 -4.48 7.31
C ARG A 185 10.62 -4.46 7.54
N PRO A 186 9.94 -3.31 7.76
CA PRO A 186 8.50 -3.32 7.99
C PRO A 186 7.70 -3.98 6.85
N LEU A 187 8.09 -3.77 5.59
CA LEU A 187 7.45 -4.41 4.44
C LEU A 187 7.74 -5.91 4.34
N ARG A 188 8.94 -6.34 4.77
CA ARG A 188 9.28 -7.77 4.85
C ARG A 188 8.50 -8.46 5.97
N ASP A 189 8.44 -7.84 7.14
CA ASP A 189 7.70 -8.36 8.28
C ASP A 189 6.20 -8.48 7.93
N LEU A 190 5.64 -7.53 7.16
CA LEU A 190 4.29 -7.64 6.60
C LEU A 190 4.13 -8.82 5.64
N ALA A 191 5.11 -9.05 4.75
CA ALA A 191 5.08 -10.16 3.82
C ALA A 191 5.12 -11.51 4.55
N ASP A 192 6.01 -11.64 5.53
CA ASP A 192 6.18 -12.85 6.33
C ASP A 192 4.95 -13.11 7.21
N TRP A 193 4.35 -12.06 7.78
CA TRP A 193 3.06 -12.14 8.46
C TRP A 193 1.96 -12.64 7.52
N GLY A 194 1.89 -12.12 6.29
CA GLY A 194 0.94 -12.59 5.28
C GLY A 194 1.13 -14.07 4.92
N ALA A 195 2.37 -14.53 4.80
CA ALA A 195 2.67 -15.94 4.56
C ALA A 195 2.22 -16.85 5.72
N ARG A 196 2.47 -16.44 6.96
CA ARG A 196 1.98 -17.15 8.15
C ARG A 196 0.45 -17.19 8.18
N LEU A 197 -0.21 -16.06 7.90
CA LEU A 197 -1.67 -15.98 7.82
C LEU A 197 -2.23 -17.02 6.85
N VAL A 198 -1.79 -17.03 5.60
CA VAL A 198 -2.38 -17.93 4.59
C VAL A 198 -2.06 -19.40 4.89
N GLN A 199 -0.91 -19.70 5.50
CA GLN A 199 -0.60 -21.05 5.98
C GLN A 199 -1.55 -21.49 7.10
N THR A 200 -1.78 -20.63 8.10
CA THR A 200 -2.74 -20.90 9.18
C THR A 200 -4.15 -21.17 8.64
N LEU A 201 -4.62 -20.35 7.70
CA LEU A 201 -5.94 -20.54 7.08
C LEU A 201 -6.03 -21.85 6.31
N THR A 202 -5.00 -22.20 5.54
CA THR A 202 -4.94 -23.47 4.81
C THR A 202 -5.00 -24.67 5.75
N ALA A 203 -4.32 -24.60 6.91
CA ALA A 203 -4.36 -25.67 7.89
C ALA A 203 -5.76 -25.86 8.51
N GLY A 204 -6.54 -24.78 8.65
CA GLY A 204 -7.92 -24.81 9.15
C GLY A 204 -8.99 -25.17 8.12
N THR A 205 -8.62 -25.32 6.85
CA THR A 205 -9.56 -25.53 5.73
C THR A 205 -9.08 -26.65 4.80
N PRO A 206 -9.08 -27.90 5.28
CA PRO A 206 -8.61 -29.03 4.48
C PRO A 206 -9.40 -29.14 3.17
N ASP A 207 -8.72 -29.60 2.11
CA ASP A 207 -9.26 -29.82 0.76
C ASP A 207 -9.67 -28.56 -0.05
N ASP A 208 -9.41 -27.34 0.44
CA ASP A 208 -9.54 -26.11 -0.37
C ASP A 208 -8.28 -25.90 -1.26
N ALA A 209 -8.28 -26.54 -2.43
CA ALA A 209 -7.16 -26.44 -3.37
C ALA A 209 -6.81 -25.00 -3.82
N PRO A 210 -7.78 -24.11 -4.12
CA PRO A 210 -7.46 -22.71 -4.39
C PRO A 210 -6.78 -21.98 -3.22
N LEU A 211 -7.19 -22.22 -1.98
CA LEU A 211 -6.54 -21.65 -0.80
C LEU A 211 -5.12 -22.19 -0.61
N ALA A 212 -4.91 -23.50 -0.79
CA ALA A 212 -3.57 -24.09 -0.79
C ALA A 212 -2.67 -23.47 -1.87
N ALA A 213 -3.20 -23.18 -3.07
CA ALA A 213 -2.46 -22.49 -4.12
C ALA A 213 -2.08 -21.04 -3.73
N LEU A 214 -2.97 -20.32 -3.05
CA LEU A 214 -2.67 -18.99 -2.49
C LEU A 214 -1.54 -19.07 -1.46
N ALA A 215 -1.50 -20.10 -0.61
CA ALA A 215 -0.43 -20.28 0.37
C ALA A 215 0.94 -20.44 -0.30
N VAL A 216 1.01 -21.25 -1.36
CA VAL A 216 2.24 -21.43 -2.15
C VAL A 216 2.67 -20.11 -2.80
N GLN A 217 1.73 -19.38 -3.41
CA GLN A 217 2.02 -18.09 -4.04
C GLN A 217 2.53 -17.06 -3.03
N VAL A 218 1.85 -16.89 -1.89
CA VAL A 218 2.22 -15.94 -0.85
C VAL A 218 3.57 -16.29 -0.25
N GLY A 219 3.84 -17.57 0.01
CA GLY A 219 5.15 -18.02 0.49
C GLY A 219 6.28 -17.64 -0.46
N ALA A 220 6.11 -17.89 -1.77
CA ALA A 220 7.09 -17.52 -2.79
C ALA A 220 7.30 -16.00 -2.88
N LEU A 221 6.22 -15.21 -2.83
CA LEU A 221 6.30 -13.74 -2.84
C LEU A 221 6.97 -13.19 -1.58
N SER A 222 6.72 -13.79 -0.41
CA SER A 222 7.39 -13.42 0.83
C SER A 222 8.89 -13.70 0.75
N THR A 223 9.28 -14.89 0.26
CA THR A 223 10.69 -15.24 0.04
C THR A 223 11.36 -14.28 -0.95
N ALA A 224 10.66 -13.84 -2.01
CA ALA A 224 11.20 -12.87 -2.94
C ALA A 224 11.52 -11.52 -2.26
N LEU A 225 10.70 -11.09 -1.30
CA LEU A 225 10.91 -9.87 -0.50
C LEU A 225 11.87 -10.06 0.69
N GLY A 226 12.08 -11.30 1.13
CA GLY A 226 12.82 -11.68 2.33
C GLY A 226 14.29 -11.24 2.37
N GLN A 227 14.88 -11.36 3.56
CA GLN A 227 16.23 -10.88 3.85
C GLN A 227 17.28 -11.49 2.92
N GLN A 228 18.16 -10.64 2.41
CA GLN A 228 19.40 -11.06 1.77
C GLN A 228 20.53 -10.89 2.80
N SER A 229 21.51 -11.79 2.79
CA SER A 229 22.77 -11.57 3.51
C SER A 229 23.37 -10.21 3.14
N PRO A 230 24.16 -9.56 4.01
CA PRO A 230 24.77 -8.26 3.70
C PRO A 230 25.55 -8.25 2.38
N GLU A 231 26.17 -9.38 2.04
CA GLU A 231 26.90 -9.62 0.79
C GLU A 231 26.02 -9.76 -0.47
N ASN A 232 24.73 -10.05 -0.30
CA ASN A 232 23.73 -10.21 -1.37
C ASN A 232 22.66 -9.10 -1.33
N ALA A 233 22.89 -8.01 -0.60
CA ALA A 233 21.93 -6.93 -0.46
C ALA A 233 21.63 -6.30 -1.84
N ARG A 234 20.34 -6.23 -2.19
CA ARG A 234 19.91 -5.62 -3.44
C ARG A 234 20.11 -4.10 -3.39
N PRO A 235 20.47 -3.45 -4.51
CA PRO A 235 20.43 -2.00 -4.60
C PRO A 235 19.02 -1.47 -4.29
N ALA A 236 18.93 -0.34 -3.58
CA ALA A 236 17.66 0.24 -3.16
C ALA A 236 16.64 0.44 -4.30
N PRO A 237 17.02 0.91 -5.52
CA PRO A 237 16.08 1.02 -6.64
C PRO A 237 15.48 -0.33 -7.06
N VAL A 238 16.31 -1.38 -7.12
CA VAL A 238 15.86 -2.75 -7.46
C VAL A 238 14.87 -3.25 -6.42
N GLN A 239 15.17 -3.03 -5.14
CA GLN A 239 14.30 -3.44 -4.04
C GLN A 239 12.92 -2.75 -4.12
N ARG A 240 12.87 -1.45 -4.42
CA ARG A 240 11.60 -0.70 -4.57
C ARG A 240 10.76 -1.17 -5.76
N HIS A 241 11.39 -1.45 -6.89
CA HIS A 241 10.68 -2.02 -8.04
C HIS A 241 10.13 -3.41 -7.73
N LEU A 242 10.92 -4.24 -7.04
CA LEU A 242 10.44 -5.55 -6.61
C LEU A 242 9.23 -5.44 -5.69
N GLU A 243 9.26 -4.55 -4.69
CA GLU A 243 8.13 -4.28 -3.80
C GLU A 243 6.87 -3.88 -4.57
N SER A 244 7.01 -3.05 -5.60
CA SER A 244 5.89 -2.65 -6.47
C SER A 244 5.30 -3.82 -7.25
N LEU A 245 6.12 -4.81 -7.63
CA LEU A 245 5.69 -6.00 -8.36
C LEU A 245 5.09 -7.09 -7.46
N THR A 246 5.54 -7.19 -6.21
CA THR A 246 5.21 -8.33 -5.33
C THR A 246 4.16 -7.99 -4.27
N LEU A 247 4.27 -6.83 -3.63
CA LEU A 247 3.46 -6.49 -2.46
C LEU A 247 1.95 -6.45 -2.77
N PRO A 248 1.48 -5.85 -3.89
CA PRO A 248 0.06 -5.90 -4.23
C PRO A 248 -0.46 -7.34 -4.38
N GLN A 249 0.27 -8.20 -5.10
CA GLN A 249 -0.15 -9.58 -5.34
C GLN A 249 -0.20 -10.38 -4.03
N LEU A 250 0.77 -10.17 -3.14
CA LEU A 250 0.82 -10.81 -1.83
C LEU A 250 -0.39 -10.41 -0.97
N LEU A 251 -0.70 -9.12 -0.89
CA LEU A 251 -1.78 -8.61 -0.04
C LEU A 251 -3.17 -8.96 -0.61
N LEU A 252 -3.33 -8.97 -1.95
CA LEU A 252 -4.55 -9.45 -2.60
C LEU A 252 -4.77 -10.95 -2.36
N ALA A 253 -3.71 -11.75 -2.40
CA ALA A 253 -3.77 -13.17 -2.08
C ALA A 253 -4.17 -13.42 -0.61
N CYS A 254 -3.63 -12.64 0.34
CA CYS A 254 -4.04 -12.70 1.75
C CYS A 254 -5.53 -12.37 1.92
N GLY A 255 -6.00 -11.32 1.24
CA GLY A 255 -7.42 -10.95 1.21
C GLY A 255 -8.33 -12.04 0.65
N ALA A 256 -7.93 -12.63 -0.48
CA ALA A 256 -8.65 -13.74 -1.07
C ALA A 256 -8.69 -14.96 -0.14
N ALA A 257 -7.57 -15.27 0.52
CA ALA A 257 -7.47 -16.38 1.46
C ALA A 257 -8.45 -16.23 2.65
N MET A 258 -8.51 -15.06 3.27
CA MET A 258 -9.46 -14.79 4.36
C MET A 258 -10.91 -14.94 3.93
N ARG A 259 -11.29 -14.43 2.74
CA ARG A 259 -12.66 -14.60 2.23
C ARG A 259 -13.02 -16.05 1.95
N ARG A 260 -12.07 -16.84 1.45
CA ARG A 260 -12.27 -18.29 1.27
C ARG A 260 -12.44 -19.01 2.60
N ALA A 261 -11.61 -18.68 3.58
CA ALA A 261 -11.72 -19.25 4.93
C ALA A 261 -13.07 -18.92 5.59
N HIS A 262 -13.56 -17.69 5.44
CA HIS A 262 -14.91 -17.30 5.87
C HIS A 262 -16.01 -18.12 5.18
N ALA A 263 -15.94 -18.24 3.85
CA ALA A 263 -16.91 -19.03 3.11
C ALA A 263 -16.92 -20.51 3.55
N PHE A 264 -15.74 -21.07 3.85
CA PHE A 264 -15.62 -22.42 4.40
C PHE A 264 -16.30 -22.52 5.78
N ALA A 265 -15.99 -21.61 6.71
CA ALA A 265 -16.57 -21.59 8.05
C ALA A 265 -18.12 -21.47 8.02
N GLU A 266 -18.66 -20.63 7.13
CA GLU A 266 -20.11 -20.51 6.92
C GLU A 266 -20.75 -21.79 6.40
N THR A 267 -20.05 -22.55 5.55
CA THR A 267 -20.57 -23.84 5.03
C THR A 267 -20.48 -24.96 6.07
N ALA A 268 -19.39 -25.02 6.84
CA ALA A 268 -19.21 -26.00 7.91
C ALA A 268 -20.25 -25.85 9.03
N GLY A 269 -20.61 -24.61 9.38
CA GLY A 269 -21.65 -24.30 10.36
C GLY A 269 -23.10 -24.61 9.92
N LYS A 270 -23.33 -24.91 8.63
CA LYS A 270 -24.67 -25.21 8.07
C LYS A 270 -24.98 -26.71 7.94
N THR A 271 -24.13 -27.58 8.48
CA THR A 271 -24.38 -29.04 8.46
C THR A 271 -25.69 -29.35 9.22
N PRO A 272 -26.74 -29.90 8.58
CA PRO A 272 -28.00 -30.21 9.27
C PRO A 272 -27.76 -31.30 10.33
N PRO A 273 -28.55 -31.34 11.44
CA PRO A 273 -28.49 -32.45 12.36
C PRO A 273 -28.79 -33.73 11.59
N VAL A 274 -27.85 -34.66 11.61
CA VAL A 274 -28.05 -36.02 11.06
C VAL A 274 -29.28 -36.57 11.77
N GLY A 275 -30.34 -36.81 11.01
CA GLY A 275 -31.61 -37.31 11.54
C GLY A 275 -31.40 -38.63 12.29
N GLU A 276 -31.98 -38.69 13.49
CA GLU A 276 -32.18 -39.91 14.28
C GLU A 276 -33.06 -40.93 13.56
#